data_AF-I3NGU3-F1
#
_entry.id   AF-I3NGU3-F1
#
_cell.length_a   1.000
_cell.length_b   1.000
_cell.length_c   1.000
_cell.angle_alpha   90.00
_cell.angle_beta   90.00
_cell.angle_gamma   90.00
#
_symmetry.space_group_name_H-M   'P 1'
#
loop_
_entity.id
_entity.type
_entity.pdbx_description
1 polymer ?
#
loop_
_entity_poly.entity_id
_entity_poly.type
_entity_poly.pdbx_seq_one_letter_code
_entity_poly.pdbx_strand_id
1 'polypeptide(L)'
;MRRKLQSYVDAGTPMYLVIFPEGTRYNPGQTKLLSASQTFAAQQGLPVLKYVLTPRIKATYVAFDSMKNYLDAIYDVTVVYQGKDNKGEREESPSMTEFLCKECPTIHIHIARIDKKDVPEEQEYMRRWLHERFEIKDKLLIEFFDSPDPERRNKFPGKCVHSKLSLKKTLPSLLILSGLTAGMLTTEAGRKLYVNTWLYGTLLGCLWVTIRA
;
A
#
# COMPACT_ATOMS: atom_id res chain seq x y z
N MET A 1 -4.77 -2.52 19.79
CA MET A 1 -4.14 -1.46 18.99
C MET A 1 -3.80 -0.24 19.85
N ARG A 2 -4.80 0.48 20.39
CA ARG A 2 -4.62 1.67 21.26
C ARG A 2 -3.47 1.59 22.25
N ARG A 3 -3.47 0.60 23.16
CA ARG A 3 -2.40 0.40 24.16
C ARG A 3 -0.99 0.35 23.58
N LYS A 4 -0.80 -0.32 22.43
CA LYS A 4 0.51 -0.43 21.77
C LYS A 4 0.94 0.90 21.13
N LEU A 5 -0.01 1.61 20.50
CA LEU A 5 0.28 2.92 19.92
C LEU A 5 0.66 3.92 21.02
N GLN A 6 -0.09 3.93 22.12
CA GLN A 6 0.20 4.79 23.26
C GLN A 6 1.58 4.50 23.85
N SER A 7 1.95 3.23 24.04
CA SER A 7 3.29 2.89 24.55
C SER A 7 4.43 3.40 23.66
N TYR A 8 4.23 3.43 22.33
CA TYR A 8 5.25 3.95 21.43
C TYR A 8 5.31 5.48 21.45
N VAL A 9 4.15 6.14 21.57
CA VAL A 9 4.04 7.60 21.71
C VAL A 9 4.70 8.05 23.02
N ASP A 10 4.41 7.38 24.13
CA ASP A 10 4.98 7.67 25.45
C ASP A 10 6.50 7.46 25.47
N ALA A 11 7.00 6.49 24.69
CA ALA A 11 8.42 6.24 24.51
C ALA A 11 9.12 7.22 23.54
N GLY A 12 8.38 8.15 22.92
CA GLY A 12 8.94 9.10 21.94
C GLY A 12 9.59 8.44 20.73
N THR A 13 9.16 7.23 20.35
CA THR A 13 9.83 6.45 19.30
C THR A 13 9.49 6.99 17.91
N PRO A 14 10.48 7.34 17.06
CA PRO A 14 10.24 7.73 15.67
C PRO A 14 9.52 6.64 14.89
N MET A 15 8.24 6.87 14.53
CA MET A 15 7.43 5.88 13.81
C MET A 15 6.52 6.52 12.74
N TYR A 16 6.18 5.72 11.74
CA TYR A 16 5.08 5.99 10.81
C TYR A 16 4.10 4.81 10.84
N LEU A 17 2.81 5.10 10.65
CA LEU A 17 1.76 4.09 10.61
C LEU A 17 1.04 4.12 9.26
N VAL A 18 0.95 2.97 8.61
CA VAL A 18 0.18 2.79 7.38
C VAL A 18 -1.11 2.07 7.71
N ILE A 19 -2.24 2.64 7.30
CA ILE A 19 -3.58 2.06 7.48
C ILE A 19 -4.23 1.93 6.11
N PHE A 20 -4.89 0.81 5.88
CA PHE A 20 -5.75 0.57 4.71
C PHE A 20 -7.21 0.54 5.19
N PRO A 21 -7.94 1.68 5.14
CA PRO A 21 -9.30 1.76 5.65
C PRO A 21 -10.29 0.79 4.99
N GLU A 22 -10.01 0.36 3.76
CA GLU A 22 -10.80 -0.64 3.01
C GLU A 22 -10.82 -2.01 3.69
N GLY A 23 -9.82 -2.31 4.52
CA GLY A 23 -9.67 -3.59 5.24
C GLY A 23 -9.15 -4.74 4.37
N THR A 24 -9.20 -4.61 3.05
CA THR A 24 -8.58 -5.51 2.07
C THR A 24 -8.08 -4.71 0.88
N ARG A 25 -7.32 -5.35 -0.01
CA ARG A 25 -6.87 -4.73 -1.26
C ARG A 25 -7.98 -4.82 -2.31
N TYR A 26 -8.22 -3.73 -3.02
CA TYR A 26 -9.03 -3.75 -4.23
C TYR A 26 -8.35 -4.65 -5.27
N ASN A 27 -9.11 -5.59 -5.84
CA ASN A 27 -8.66 -6.40 -6.97
C ASN A 27 -9.73 -6.33 -8.09
N PRO A 28 -9.39 -5.84 -9.31
CA PRO A 28 -10.27 -5.88 -10.47
C PRO A 28 -10.82 -7.27 -10.80
N GLY A 29 -10.01 -8.33 -10.62
CA GLY A 29 -10.41 -9.72 -10.84
C GLY A 29 -11.39 -10.27 -9.81
N GLN A 30 -11.56 -9.61 -8.65
CA GLN A 30 -12.44 -10.04 -7.56
C GLN A 30 -13.74 -9.23 -7.52
N THR A 31 -14.55 -9.37 -8.56
CA THR A 31 -15.84 -8.66 -8.72
C THR A 31 -16.81 -8.84 -7.54
N LYS A 32 -16.77 -10.01 -6.87
CA LYS A 32 -17.60 -10.30 -5.68
C LYS A 32 -17.32 -9.36 -4.50
N LEU A 33 -16.06 -8.98 -4.27
CA LEU A 33 -15.71 -8.08 -3.18
C LEU A 33 -16.19 -6.65 -3.48
N LEU A 34 -16.02 -6.21 -4.73
CA LEU A 34 -16.50 -4.92 -5.18
C LEU A 34 -18.03 -4.84 -5.09
N SER A 35 -18.76 -5.84 -5.59
CA SER A 35 -20.22 -5.84 -5.53
C SER A 35 -20.76 -5.89 -4.10
N ALA A 36 -20.10 -6.62 -3.19
CA ALA A 36 -20.44 -6.61 -1.78
C ALA A 36 -20.21 -5.23 -1.14
N SER A 37 -19.10 -4.56 -1.47
CA SER A 37 -18.80 -3.20 -1.00
C SER A 37 -19.82 -2.18 -1.52
N GLN A 38 -20.22 -2.29 -2.78
CA GLN A 38 -21.21 -1.41 -3.41
C GLN A 38 -22.60 -1.63 -2.83
N THR A 39 -22.99 -2.89 -2.60
CA THR A 39 -24.25 -3.23 -1.92
C THR A 39 -24.28 -2.65 -0.51
N PHE A 40 -23.18 -2.78 0.24
CA PHE A 40 -23.07 -2.18 1.56
C PHE A 40 -23.20 -0.65 1.51
N ALA A 41 -22.53 0.01 0.56
CA ALA A 41 -22.65 1.47 0.41
C ALA A 41 -24.10 1.88 0.13
N ALA A 42 -24.77 1.20 -0.81
CA ALA A 42 -26.17 1.48 -1.15
C ALA A 42 -27.12 1.28 0.04
N GLN A 43 -26.94 0.20 0.82
CA GLN A 43 -27.75 -0.08 2.01
C GLN A 43 -27.57 0.96 3.12
N GLN A 44 -26.38 1.55 3.23
CA GLN A 44 -26.06 2.58 4.23
C GLN A 44 -26.32 4.01 3.73
N GLY A 45 -26.85 4.17 2.51
CA GLY A 45 -27.07 5.50 1.91
C GLY A 45 -25.76 6.25 1.60
N LEU A 46 -24.65 5.54 1.43
CA LEU A 46 -23.35 6.09 1.08
C LEU A 46 -23.16 6.08 -0.45
N PRO A 47 -22.33 6.98 -1.00
CA PRO A 47 -21.98 6.95 -2.42
C PRO A 47 -21.36 5.61 -2.83
N VAL A 48 -21.82 5.09 -3.96
CA VAL A 48 -21.35 3.83 -4.53
C VAL A 48 -20.09 4.09 -5.35
N LEU A 49 -18.95 3.57 -4.87
CA LEU A 49 -17.63 3.80 -5.45
C LEU A 49 -17.29 2.72 -6.51
N LYS A 50 -16.53 3.09 -7.55
CA LYS A 50 -16.19 2.20 -8.69
C LYS A 50 -14.80 1.57 -8.56
N TYR A 51 -13.82 2.36 -8.15
CA TYR A 51 -12.39 2.02 -8.16
C TYR A 51 -11.78 1.93 -6.76
N VAL A 52 -12.54 2.17 -5.70
CA VAL A 52 -12.10 1.93 -4.32
C VAL A 52 -13.20 1.21 -3.55
N LEU A 53 -12.83 0.47 -2.51
CA LEU A 53 -13.80 -0.10 -1.59
C LEU A 53 -14.25 0.94 -0.57
N THR A 54 -15.43 0.71 0.00
CA THR A 54 -16.02 1.57 1.01
C THR A 54 -15.16 1.51 2.30
N PRO A 55 -14.65 2.64 2.80
CA PRO A 55 -13.73 2.63 3.94
C PRO A 55 -14.42 2.27 5.26
N ARG A 56 -13.64 1.68 6.18
CA ARG A 56 -14.04 1.36 7.56
C ARG A 56 -13.33 2.29 8.54
N ILE A 57 -14.11 3.01 9.34
CA ILE A 57 -13.60 4.07 10.22
C ILE A 57 -12.82 3.58 11.46
N LYS A 58 -13.14 2.40 11.99
CA LYS A 58 -12.69 1.98 13.35
C LYS A 58 -11.17 2.05 13.56
N ALA A 59 -10.39 1.51 12.63
CA ALA A 59 -8.94 1.47 12.76
C ALA A 59 -8.32 2.86 12.62
N THR A 60 -8.78 3.65 11.64
CA THR A 60 -8.34 5.03 11.41
C THR A 60 -8.62 5.90 12.63
N TYR A 61 -9.83 5.83 13.18
CA TYR A 61 -10.21 6.58 14.37
C TYR A 61 -9.33 6.24 15.57
N VAL A 62 -9.19 4.94 15.90
CA VAL A 62 -8.36 4.51 17.03
C VAL A 62 -6.90 4.94 16.85
N ALA A 63 -6.37 4.89 15.63
CA ALA A 63 -5.01 5.31 15.34
C ALA A 63 -4.81 6.82 15.53
N PHE A 64 -5.69 7.63 14.95
CA PHE A 64 -5.62 9.08 15.05
C PHE A 64 -5.81 9.54 16.50
N ASP A 65 -6.85 9.07 17.17
CA ASP A 65 -7.14 9.36 18.59
C ASP A 65 -5.95 9.06 19.51
N SER A 66 -5.27 7.92 19.28
CA SER A 66 -4.12 7.52 20.11
C SER A 66 -2.84 8.31 19.81
N MET A 67 -2.72 8.93 18.63
CA MET A 67 -1.46 9.52 18.15
C MET A 67 -1.57 10.99 17.78
N LYS A 68 -2.73 11.66 17.92
CA LYS A 68 -2.96 13.04 17.47
C LYS A 68 -1.96 14.07 18.01
N ASN A 69 -1.40 13.82 19.20
CA ASN A 69 -0.38 14.67 19.81
C ASN A 69 1.03 14.41 19.27
N TYR A 70 1.27 13.22 18.70
CA TYR A 70 2.54 12.79 18.14
C TYR A 70 2.62 13.01 16.62
N LEU A 71 1.49 12.96 15.92
CA LEU A 71 1.43 13.12 14.47
C LEU A 71 1.61 14.58 14.05
N ASP A 72 2.34 14.80 12.97
CA ASP A 72 2.44 16.09 12.29
C ASP A 72 1.39 16.26 11.19
N ALA A 73 1.17 15.20 10.40
CA ALA A 73 0.27 15.20 9.25
C ALA A 73 -0.15 13.77 8.87
N ILE A 74 -1.25 13.66 8.11
CA ILE A 74 -1.68 12.44 7.46
C ILE A 74 -1.32 12.53 5.97
N TYR A 75 -0.65 11.50 5.46
CA TYR A 75 -0.37 11.39 4.03
C TYR A 75 -1.38 10.45 3.39
N ASP A 76 -2.24 11.03 2.55
CA ASP A 76 -3.21 10.30 1.78
C ASP A 76 -2.59 9.90 0.44
N VAL A 77 -2.30 8.60 0.29
CA VAL A 77 -1.56 8.06 -0.86
C VAL A 77 -2.47 7.18 -1.70
N THR A 78 -2.49 7.45 -3.01
CA THR A 78 -3.11 6.62 -4.03
C THR A 78 -2.05 6.14 -5.00
N VAL A 79 -1.94 4.83 -5.19
CA VAL A 79 -0.96 4.20 -6.07
C VAL A 79 -1.69 3.48 -7.19
N VAL A 80 -1.27 3.72 -8.43
CA VAL A 80 -1.75 3.02 -9.62
C VAL A 80 -0.57 2.43 -10.36
N TYR A 81 -0.67 1.14 -10.64
CA TYR A 81 0.28 0.40 -11.47
C TYR A 81 -0.22 0.45 -12.92
N GLN A 82 0.56 1.05 -13.82
CA GLN A 82 0.22 1.06 -15.23
C GLN A 82 0.56 -0.30 -15.83
N GLY A 83 -0.46 -0.96 -16.36
CA GLY A 83 -0.34 -2.23 -17.08
C GLY A 83 0.46 -2.12 -18.37
N LYS A 84 0.80 -3.27 -18.97
CA LYS A 84 1.60 -3.33 -20.20
C LYS A 84 0.83 -2.81 -21.42
N ASP A 85 -0.49 -2.97 -21.42
CA ASP A 85 -1.27 -2.89 -22.65
C ASP A 85 -1.77 -1.48 -22.98
N ASN A 86 -1.56 -0.47 -22.12
CA ASN A 86 -2.01 0.92 -22.33
C ASN A 86 -3.50 1.08 -22.75
N LYS A 87 -4.32 0.03 -22.61
CA LYS A 87 -5.73 0.01 -23.03
C LYS A 87 -6.64 0.86 -22.11
N GLY A 88 -6.08 1.48 -21.07
CA GLY A 88 -6.84 2.29 -20.10
C GLY A 88 -7.68 1.44 -19.13
N GLU A 89 -7.59 0.12 -19.21
CA GLU A 89 -8.25 -0.78 -18.28
C GLU A 89 -7.39 -0.99 -17.04
N ARG A 90 -8.05 -1.10 -15.88
CA ARG A 90 -7.36 -1.33 -14.62
C ARG A 90 -6.97 -2.80 -14.49
N GLU A 91 -5.69 -3.08 -14.61
CA GLU A 91 -5.11 -4.40 -14.42
C GLU A 91 -4.89 -4.72 -12.92
N GLU A 92 -4.70 -6.00 -12.63
CA GLU A 92 -4.30 -6.43 -11.29
C GLU A 92 -2.93 -5.82 -10.91
N SER A 93 -2.71 -5.62 -9.61
CA SER A 93 -1.40 -5.13 -9.15
C SER A 93 -0.33 -6.20 -9.43
N PRO A 94 0.86 -5.81 -9.92
CA PRO A 94 1.90 -6.76 -10.26
C PRO A 94 2.33 -7.54 -9.01
N SER A 95 2.54 -8.84 -9.20
CA SER A 95 3.25 -9.68 -8.24
C SER A 95 4.68 -9.20 -8.04
N MET A 96 5.34 -9.66 -6.97
CA MET A 96 6.74 -9.32 -6.73
C MET A 96 7.64 -9.75 -7.89
N THR A 97 7.36 -10.90 -8.50
CA THR A 97 8.10 -11.40 -9.66
C THR A 97 7.91 -10.50 -10.87
N GLU A 98 6.68 -10.14 -11.22
CA GLU A 98 6.36 -9.24 -12.33
C GLU A 98 6.99 -7.85 -12.12
N PHE A 99 6.93 -7.33 -10.90
CA PHE A 99 7.59 -6.08 -10.54
C PHE A 99 9.12 -6.16 -10.76
N LEU A 100 9.78 -7.24 -10.29
CA LEU A 100 11.22 -7.45 -10.48
C LEU A 100 11.60 -7.68 -11.94
N CYS A 101 10.74 -8.34 -12.71
CA CYS A 101 10.89 -8.56 -14.15
C CYS A 101 10.55 -7.32 -15.00
N LYS A 102 10.27 -6.17 -14.36
CA LYS A 102 9.91 -4.90 -15.02
C LYS A 102 8.65 -4.99 -15.88
N GLU A 103 7.71 -5.83 -15.48
CA GLU A 103 6.45 -6.00 -16.19
C GLU A 103 5.49 -4.81 -15.96
N CYS A 104 5.70 -4.03 -14.91
CA CYS A 104 5.04 -2.74 -14.69
C CYS A 104 6.06 -1.60 -14.89
N PRO A 105 6.10 -0.97 -16.09
CA PRO A 105 7.12 0.02 -16.40
C PRO A 105 6.89 1.37 -15.70
N THR A 106 5.64 1.69 -15.37
CA THR A 106 5.26 2.99 -14.81
C THR A 106 4.35 2.82 -13.61
N ILE A 107 4.70 3.49 -12.51
CA ILE A 107 3.87 3.60 -11.31
C ILE A 107 3.50 5.05 -11.12
N HIS A 108 2.21 5.31 -10.98
CA HIS A 108 1.65 6.62 -10.69
C HIS A 108 1.34 6.69 -9.19
N ILE A 109 1.86 7.72 -8.53
CA ILE A 109 1.62 7.93 -7.09
C ILE A 109 1.08 9.34 -6.91
N HIS A 110 -0.14 9.44 -6.41
CA HIS A 110 -0.72 10.69 -5.94
C HIS A 110 -0.61 10.76 -4.43
N ILE A 111 -0.04 11.85 -3.92
CA ILE A 111 0.15 12.08 -2.48
C ILE A 111 -0.51 13.41 -2.12
N ALA A 112 -1.47 13.37 -1.20
CA ALA A 112 -2.01 14.56 -0.57
C ALA A 112 -1.58 14.61 0.90
N ARG A 113 -0.88 15.67 1.29
CA ARG A 113 -0.57 15.94 2.71
C ARG A 113 -1.76 16.65 3.34
N ILE A 114 -2.31 16.06 4.39
CA ILE A 114 -3.42 16.60 5.18
C ILE A 114 -2.87 17.02 6.53
N ASP A 115 -3.09 18.26 6.93
CA ASP A 115 -2.70 18.74 8.25
C ASP A 115 -3.58 18.08 9.32
N LYS A 116 -3.01 17.74 10.47
CA LYS A 116 -3.78 17.11 11.56
C LYS A 116 -4.95 17.96 12.03
N LYS A 117 -4.85 19.29 11.90
CA LYS A 117 -5.92 20.25 12.27
C LYS A 117 -7.15 20.13 11.36
N ASP A 118 -6.98 19.59 10.16
CA ASP A 118 -8.06 19.42 9.19
C ASP A 118 -8.78 18.07 9.36
N VAL A 119 -8.35 17.25 10.34
CA VAL A 119 -8.93 15.94 10.64
C VAL A 119 -9.88 16.06 11.82
N PRO A 120 -11.17 15.72 11.67
CA PRO A 120 -12.13 15.80 12.77
C PRO A 120 -11.77 14.82 13.89
N GLU A 121 -11.83 15.28 15.14
CA GLU A 121 -11.57 14.42 16.31
C GLU A 121 -12.75 13.54 16.69
N GLU A 122 -13.98 13.99 16.44
CA GLU A 122 -15.18 13.25 16.78
C GLU A 122 -15.45 12.11 15.79
N GLN A 123 -15.88 10.96 16.29
CA GLN A 123 -15.98 9.74 15.49
C GLN A 123 -16.93 9.85 14.30
N GLU A 124 -18.07 10.54 14.48
CA GLU A 124 -19.07 10.69 13.41
C GLU A 124 -18.58 11.63 12.30
N TYR A 125 -18.01 12.78 12.66
CA TYR A 125 -17.42 13.70 11.70
C TYR A 125 -16.21 13.07 10.99
N MET A 126 -15.39 12.29 11.69
CA MET A 126 -14.28 11.58 11.07
C MET A 126 -14.77 10.48 10.11
N ARG A 127 -15.88 9.81 10.42
CA ARG A 127 -16.51 8.84 9.50
C ARG A 127 -16.86 9.55 8.21
N ARG A 128 -17.61 10.65 8.28
CA ARG A 128 -18.01 11.42 7.11
C ARG A 128 -16.81 11.91 6.31
N TRP A 129 -15.85 12.53 6.99
CA TRP A 129 -14.59 12.99 6.39
C TRP A 129 -13.86 11.86 5.66
N LEU A 130 -13.73 10.67 6.27
CA LEU A 130 -13.06 9.54 5.64
C LEU A 130 -13.81 9.05 4.39
N HIS A 131 -15.14 9.02 4.39
CA HIS A 131 -15.92 8.71 3.18
C HIS A 131 -15.70 9.75 2.08
N GLU A 132 -15.74 11.05 2.41
CA GLU A 132 -15.47 12.13 1.46
C GLU A 132 -14.05 12.03 0.87
N ARG A 133 -13.04 11.63 1.68
CA ARG A 133 -11.69 11.33 1.17
C ARG A 133 -11.69 10.21 0.14
N PHE A 134 -12.46 9.15 0.36
CA PHE A 134 -12.57 8.03 -0.57
C PHE A 134 -13.36 8.38 -1.84
N GLU A 135 -14.35 9.25 -1.77
CA GLU A 135 -15.02 9.79 -2.96
C GLU A 135 -14.07 10.60 -3.83
N ILE A 136 -13.19 11.41 -3.22
CA ILE A 136 -12.16 12.16 -3.96
C ILE A 136 -11.21 11.19 -4.67
N LYS A 137 -10.80 10.10 -3.99
CA LYS A 137 -9.96 9.05 -4.62
C LYS A 137 -10.67 8.38 -5.77
N ASP A 138 -11.95 8.03 -5.59
CA ASP A 138 -12.73 7.38 -6.63
C ASP A 138 -12.83 8.25 -7.87
N LYS A 139 -13.17 9.54 -7.71
CA LYS A 139 -13.18 10.53 -8.79
C LYS A 139 -11.84 10.65 -9.50
N LEU A 140 -10.75 10.70 -8.73
CA LEU A 140 -9.39 10.75 -9.27
C LEU A 140 -9.02 9.50 -10.08
N LEU A 141 -9.51 8.32 -9.68
CA LEU A 141 -9.32 7.08 -10.44
C LEU A 141 -10.25 7.00 -11.66
N ILE A 142 -11.47 7.51 -11.57
CA ILE A 142 -12.39 7.65 -12.71
C ILE A 142 -11.75 8.55 -13.77
N GLU A 143 -11.19 9.70 -13.40
CA GLU A 143 -10.48 10.56 -14.34
C GLU A 143 -9.23 9.87 -14.93
N PHE A 144 -8.51 9.11 -14.11
CA PHE A 144 -7.31 8.40 -14.57
C PHE A 144 -7.62 7.32 -15.62
N PHE A 145 -8.66 6.50 -15.41
CA PHE A 145 -9.01 5.36 -16.27
C PHE A 145 -10.06 5.70 -17.34
N ASP A 146 -11.12 6.43 -16.98
CA ASP A 146 -12.32 6.63 -17.81
C ASP A 146 -12.43 8.03 -18.44
N SER A 147 -11.45 8.92 -18.27
CA SER A 147 -11.57 10.30 -18.78
C SER A 147 -11.93 10.31 -20.28
N PRO A 148 -12.92 11.10 -20.72
CA PRO A 148 -13.22 11.25 -22.15
C PRO A 148 -12.11 12.03 -22.88
N ASP A 149 -11.36 12.86 -22.17
CA ASP A 149 -10.19 13.56 -22.68
C ASP A 149 -8.96 12.64 -22.64
N PRO A 150 -8.36 12.29 -23.80
CA PRO A 150 -7.17 11.44 -23.88
C PRO A 150 -5.96 12.03 -23.14
N GLU A 151 -5.86 13.36 -23.02
CA GLU A 151 -4.72 14.01 -22.37
C GLU A 151 -4.70 13.82 -20.86
N ARG A 152 -5.87 13.57 -20.26
CA ARG A 152 -6.04 13.34 -18.82
C ARG A 152 -5.96 11.87 -18.44
N ARG A 153 -6.12 10.95 -19.40
CA ARG A 153 -5.97 9.51 -19.14
C ARG A 153 -4.55 9.19 -18.70
N ASN A 154 -4.42 8.23 -17.79
CA ASN A 154 -3.14 7.77 -17.25
C ASN A 154 -2.28 8.87 -16.61
N LYS A 155 -2.89 9.99 -16.17
CA LYS A 155 -2.19 11.07 -15.49
C LYS A 155 -2.99 11.51 -14.26
N PHE A 156 -2.31 11.68 -13.15
CA PHE A 156 -2.91 12.35 -11.99
C PHE A 156 -2.85 13.87 -12.13
N PRO A 157 -3.77 14.61 -11.49
CA PRO A 157 -3.72 16.07 -11.49
C PRO A 157 -2.46 16.58 -10.79
N GLY A 158 -1.97 17.74 -11.22
CA GLY A 158 -0.84 18.45 -10.61
C GLY A 158 0.50 18.28 -11.35
N LYS A 159 1.59 18.65 -10.68
CA LYS A 159 2.94 18.59 -11.24
C LYS A 159 3.47 17.17 -11.18
N CYS A 160 3.57 16.52 -12.33
CA CYS A 160 4.18 15.20 -12.43
C CYS A 160 5.69 15.28 -12.18
N VAL A 161 6.22 14.42 -11.32
CA VAL A 161 7.66 14.25 -11.09
C VAL A 161 8.05 12.86 -11.55
N HIS A 162 8.75 12.79 -12.69
CA HIS A 162 9.31 11.53 -13.17
C HIS A 162 10.63 11.23 -12.47
N SER A 163 10.61 10.26 -11.57
CA SER A 163 11.82 9.76 -10.91
C SER A 163 12.20 8.40 -11.48
N LYS A 164 13.30 8.34 -12.24
CA LYS A 164 13.91 7.06 -12.62
C LYS A 164 14.70 6.51 -11.43
N LEU A 165 14.46 5.25 -11.07
CA LEU A 165 15.26 4.56 -10.07
C LEU A 165 16.70 4.44 -10.58
N SER A 166 17.61 5.24 -10.01
CA SER A 166 19.01 5.24 -10.41
C SER A 166 19.69 3.95 -9.97
N LEU A 167 20.38 3.28 -10.90
CA LEU A 167 21.23 2.14 -10.58
C LEU A 167 22.28 2.49 -9.52
N LYS A 168 22.73 3.74 -9.43
CA LYS A 168 23.68 4.18 -8.40
C LYS A 168 23.16 4.00 -6.97
N LYS A 169 21.83 4.00 -6.78
CA LYS A 169 21.20 3.78 -5.47
C LYS A 169 21.11 2.30 -5.09
N THR A 170 21.07 1.39 -6.07
CA THR A 170 20.89 -0.05 -5.85
C THR A 170 22.16 -0.86 -6.06
N LEU A 171 23.10 -0.36 -6.84
CA LEU A 171 24.36 -1.05 -7.18
C LEU A 171 25.24 -1.29 -5.95
N PRO A 172 25.44 -0.34 -5.00
CA PRO A 172 26.26 -0.60 -3.83
C PRO A 172 25.72 -1.75 -2.97
N SER A 173 24.41 -1.75 -2.70
CA SER A 173 23.77 -2.84 -1.95
C SER A 173 23.85 -4.16 -2.70
N LEU A 174 23.65 -4.14 -4.03
CA LEU A 174 23.76 -5.34 -4.86
C LEU A 174 25.17 -5.91 -4.80
N LEU A 175 26.20 -5.08 -4.99
CA LEU A 175 27.60 -5.50 -4.98
C LEU A 175 28.04 -6.04 -3.62
N ILE A 176 27.63 -5.40 -2.52
CA ILE A 176 27.93 -5.88 -1.17
C ILE A 176 27.27 -7.24 -0.94
N LEU A 177 25.98 -7.36 -1.24
CA LEU A 177 25.25 -8.61 -1.02
C LEU A 177 25.79 -9.72 -1.92
N SER A 178 26.05 -9.43 -3.20
CA SER A 178 26.61 -10.39 -4.15
C SER A 178 28.03 -10.79 -3.79
N GLY A 179 28.85 -9.85 -3.31
CA GLY A 179 30.23 -10.11 -2.88
C GLY A 179 30.28 -10.99 -1.63
N LEU A 180 29.47 -10.68 -0.61
CA LEU A 180 29.35 -11.52 0.59
C LEU A 180 28.84 -12.92 0.24
N THR A 181 27.81 -13.00 -0.60
CA THR A 181 27.23 -14.28 -1.02
C THR A 181 28.21 -15.09 -1.86
N ALA A 182 28.91 -14.47 -2.82
CA ALA A 182 29.93 -15.13 -3.62
C ALA A 182 31.10 -15.62 -2.75
N GLY A 183 31.59 -14.78 -1.83
CA GLY A 183 32.62 -15.16 -0.87
C GLY A 183 32.23 -16.40 -0.07
N MET A 184 31.01 -16.43 0.47
CA MET A 184 30.48 -17.60 1.17
C MET A 184 30.41 -18.85 0.27
N LEU A 185 29.94 -18.70 -0.98
CA LEU A 185 29.77 -19.82 -1.93
C LEU A 185 31.09 -20.36 -2.51
N THR A 186 32.18 -19.59 -2.49
CA THR A 186 33.50 -20.10 -2.92
C THR A 186 34.06 -21.14 -1.95
N THR A 187 33.76 -21.03 -0.66
CA THR A 187 34.22 -21.96 0.37
C THR A 187 33.29 -23.16 0.54
N GLU A 188 33.84 -24.34 0.82
CA GLU A 188 33.01 -25.53 1.05
C GLU A 188 32.18 -25.41 2.33
N ALA A 189 32.75 -24.82 3.38
CA ALA A 189 32.07 -24.53 4.64
C ALA A 189 30.89 -23.56 4.44
N GLY A 190 31.10 -22.48 3.69
CA GLY A 190 30.04 -21.50 3.38
C GLY A 190 28.93 -22.06 2.49
N ARG A 191 29.25 -22.92 1.51
CA ARG A 191 28.22 -23.65 0.74
C ARG A 191 27.38 -24.57 1.64
N LYS A 192 28.02 -25.35 2.51
CA LYS A 192 27.33 -26.22 3.48
C LYS A 192 26.44 -25.38 4.41
N LEU A 193 26.94 -24.26 4.93
CA LEU A 193 26.17 -23.35 5.78
C LEU A 193 24.95 -22.78 5.04
N TYR A 194 25.13 -22.31 3.80
CA TYR A 194 24.05 -21.71 3.01
C TYR A 194 22.92 -22.69 2.74
N VAL A 195 23.25 -23.89 2.24
CA VAL A 195 22.28 -24.94 1.92
C VAL A 195 21.58 -25.43 3.20
N ASN A 196 22.34 -25.65 4.27
CA ASN A 196 21.77 -26.08 5.55
C ASN A 196 20.84 -25.01 6.14
N THR A 197 21.19 -23.73 6.06
CA THR A 197 20.33 -22.64 6.55
C THR A 197 19.00 -22.62 5.80
N TRP A 198 19.03 -22.82 4.48
CA TRP A 198 17.82 -22.91 3.67
C TRP A 198 16.97 -24.14 4.01
N LEU A 199 17.59 -25.32 4.10
CA LEU A 199 16.90 -26.58 4.42
C LEU A 199 16.31 -26.55 5.82
N TYR A 200 17.11 -26.24 6.84
CA TYR A 200 16.65 -26.17 8.23
C TYR A 200 15.66 -25.04 8.44
N GLY A 201 15.87 -23.87 7.83
CA GLY A 201 14.93 -22.74 7.92
C GLY A 201 13.56 -23.08 7.32
N THR A 202 13.54 -23.78 6.17
CA THR A 202 12.30 -24.22 5.54
C THR A 202 11.62 -25.31 6.36
N LEU A 203 12.37 -26.31 6.85
CA LEU A 203 11.84 -27.37 7.71
C LEU A 203 11.25 -26.79 9.01
N LEU A 204 11.97 -25.88 9.69
CA LEU A 204 11.47 -25.19 10.89
C LEU A 204 10.21 -24.37 10.58
N GLY A 205 10.18 -23.68 9.44
CA GLY A 205 9.02 -22.92 9.00
C GLY A 205 7.80 -23.81 8.79
N CYS A 206 7.96 -24.93 8.10
CA CYS A 206 6.90 -25.93 7.91
C CYS A 206 6.42 -26.51 9.25
N LEU A 207 7.35 -26.88 10.14
CA LEU A 207 7.03 -27.42 11.47
C LEU A 207 6.30 -26.40 12.36
N TRP A 208 6.70 -25.14 12.29
CA TRP A 208 6.05 -24.05 13.03
C TRP A 208 4.62 -23.80 12.56
N VAL A 209 4.39 -23.89 11.24
CA VAL A 209 3.06 -23.74 10.65
C VAL A 209 2.16 -24.92 11.03
N THR A 210 2.67 -26.16 11.04
CA THR A 210 1.88 -27.33 11.45
C THR A 210 1.60 -27.40 12.95
N ILE A 211 2.46 -26.84 13.81
CA ILE A 211 2.19 -26.76 15.26
C ILE A 211 1.13 -25.68 15.59
N ARG A 212 0.99 -24.65 14.74
CA ARG A 212 0.03 -23.54 14.96
C ARG A 212 -1.29 -23.66 14.20
N ALA A 213 -1.43 -24.64 13.31
CA ALA A 213 -2.68 -25.00 12.64
C ALA A 213 -3.48 -25.98 13.50
#